data_AF-A0A919J5B5-F1
#
_entry.id   AF-A0A919J5B5-F1
#
_cell.length_a   1.000
_cell.length_b   1.000
_cell.length_c   1.000
_cell.angle_alpha   90.00
_cell.angle_beta   90.00
_cell.angle_gamma   90.00
#
_symmetry.space_group_name_H-M   'P 1'
#
loop_
_entity.id
_entity.type
_entity.pdbx_description
1 polymer ?
#
loop_
_entity_poly.entity_id
_entity_poly.type
_entity_poly.pdbx_seq_one_letter_code
_entity_poly.pdbx_strand_id
1 'polypeptide(L)'
;MARSTPAIGTPRNELAINEARIRLVQLVRLAQLTRQITVLIDRGRPAAAIVPVDLLDARDDAPDTTAASAAGWVRRLEKVRQDLRRQHAVHTAELRQALDEAWRVIDDLRPPGTDRRIDEQRAACAPLRRPAEPPT
;
A
#
# COMPACT_ATOMS: atom_id res chain seq x y z
N MET A 1 -25.16 -30.83 -27.99
CA MET A 1 -26.01 -29.76 -27.42
C MET A 1 -26.56 -30.22 -26.08
N ALA A 2 -26.06 -29.70 -24.96
CA ALA A 2 -26.66 -29.93 -23.65
C ALA A 2 -26.74 -28.57 -22.94
N ARG A 3 -27.97 -28.17 -22.60
CA ARG A 3 -28.31 -26.92 -21.93
C ARG A 3 -27.97 -27.05 -20.44
N SER A 4 -27.13 -26.16 -19.92
CA SER A 4 -26.87 -26.04 -18.48
C SER A 4 -28.01 -25.31 -17.77
N THR A 5 -28.53 -25.96 -16.75
CA THR A 5 -29.51 -25.48 -15.75
C THR A 5 -28.94 -24.29 -14.96
N PRO A 6 -29.71 -23.23 -14.65
CA PRO A 6 -29.21 -22.11 -13.86
C PRO A 6 -29.18 -22.51 -12.37
N ALA A 7 -28.00 -22.75 -11.82
CA ALA A 7 -27.82 -22.69 -10.38
C ALA A 7 -28.10 -21.24 -9.95
N ILE A 8 -28.98 -21.06 -8.96
CA ILE A 8 -29.28 -19.76 -8.34
C ILE A 8 -27.99 -19.32 -7.64
N GLY A 9 -27.11 -18.69 -8.41
CA GLY A 9 -25.76 -18.35 -8.02
C GLY A 9 -25.67 -16.85 -7.80
N THR A 10 -25.04 -16.46 -6.70
CA THR A 10 -24.61 -15.10 -6.42
C THR A 10 -24.09 -14.44 -7.71
N PRO A 11 -24.49 -13.20 -8.04
CA PRO A 11 -24.08 -12.56 -9.28
C PRO A 11 -22.54 -12.62 -9.39
N ARG A 12 -22.04 -13.09 -10.53
CA ARG A 12 -20.62 -13.33 -10.78
C ARG A 12 -20.17 -12.43 -11.93
N ASN A 13 -19.20 -11.56 -11.67
CA ASN A 13 -18.57 -10.75 -12.71
C ASN A 13 -17.18 -11.29 -13.02
N GLU A 14 -16.76 -11.25 -14.28
CA GLU A 14 -15.42 -11.64 -14.70
C GLU A 14 -14.62 -10.41 -15.08
N LEU A 15 -13.38 -10.31 -14.59
CA LEU A 15 -12.53 -9.15 -14.82
C LEU A 15 -11.09 -9.57 -15.10
N ALA A 16 -10.45 -8.92 -16.07
CA ALA A 16 -9.04 -9.16 -16.34
C ALA A 16 -8.17 -8.77 -15.13
N ILE A 17 -7.15 -9.57 -14.81
CA ILE A 17 -6.28 -9.33 -13.65
C ILE A 17 -5.58 -7.96 -13.71
N ASN A 18 -5.26 -7.47 -14.91
CA ASN A 18 -4.65 -6.15 -15.11
C ASN A 18 -5.61 -5.01 -14.74
N GLU A 19 -6.89 -5.16 -15.07
CA GLU A 19 -7.92 -4.18 -14.72
C GLU A 19 -8.23 -4.24 -13.22
N ALA A 20 -8.26 -5.44 -12.65
CA ALA A 20 -8.42 -5.65 -11.21
C ALA A 20 -7.30 -5.01 -10.39
N ARG A 21 -6.05 -5.07 -10.86
CA ARG A 21 -4.90 -4.44 -10.21
C ARG A 21 -5.05 -2.93 -10.08
N ILE A 22 -5.62 -2.28 -11.10
CA ILE A 22 -5.78 -0.83 -11.12
C ILE A 22 -6.94 -0.40 -10.20
N ARG A 23 -8.02 -1.18 -10.16
CA ARG A 23 -9.28 -0.82 -9.46
C ARG A 23 -9.53 -1.61 -8.18
N LEU A 24 -8.50 -2.24 -7.61
CA LEU A 24 -8.66 -3.22 -6.53
C LEU A 24 -9.49 -2.68 -5.35
N VAL A 25 -9.18 -1.47 -4.89
CA VAL A 25 -9.89 -0.85 -3.76
C VAL A 25 -11.39 -0.65 -4.06
N GLN A 26 -11.71 -0.22 -5.28
CA GLN A 26 -13.09 -0.03 -5.73
C GLN A 26 -13.82 -1.37 -5.82
N LEU A 27 -13.17 -2.39 -6.37
CA LEU A 27 -13.73 -3.73 -6.52
C LEU A 27 -14.00 -4.41 -5.18
N VAL A 28 -13.10 -4.27 -4.21
CA VAL A 28 -13.30 -4.79 -2.85
C VAL A 28 -14.50 -4.12 -2.18
N ARG A 29 -14.63 -2.79 -2.31
CA ARG A 29 -15.78 -2.05 -1.76
C ARG A 29 -17.09 -2.45 -2.43
N LEU A 30 -17.09 -2.57 -3.76
CA LEU A 30 -18.26 -3.00 -4.52
C LEU A 30 -18.68 -4.42 -4.17
N ALA A 31 -17.73 -5.36 -4.05
CA ALA A 31 -18.01 -6.73 -3.68
C ALA A 31 -18.76 -6.80 -2.33
N GLN A 32 -18.31 -6.05 -1.33
CA GLN A 32 -18.97 -6.01 -0.02
C GLN A 32 -20.37 -5.39 -0.10
N LEU A 33 -20.54 -4.29 -0.84
CA LEU A 33 -21.82 -3.58 -0.94
C LEU A 33 -22.87 -4.38 -1.72
N THR A 34 -22.45 -5.02 -2.81
CA THR A 34 -23.34 -5.72 -3.76
C THR A 34 -23.45 -7.21 -3.47
N ARG A 35 -22.68 -7.71 -2.51
CA ARG A 35 -22.46 -9.15 -2.26
C ARG A 35 -22.08 -9.93 -3.53
N GLN A 36 -21.44 -9.25 -4.49
CA GLN A 36 -21.09 -9.82 -5.79
C GLN A 36 -19.70 -10.46 -5.74
N ILE A 37 -19.59 -11.67 -6.32
CA ILE A 37 -18.30 -12.33 -6.48
C ILE A 37 -17.67 -11.85 -7.79
N THR A 38 -16.45 -11.31 -7.71
CA THR A 38 -15.70 -10.91 -8.90
C THR A 38 -14.56 -11.89 -9.15
N VAL A 39 -14.60 -12.61 -10.26
CA VAL A 39 -13.58 -13.57 -10.64
C VAL A 39 -12.56 -12.92 -11.55
N LEU A 40 -11.29 -13.05 -11.15
CA LEU A 40 -10.16 -12.46 -11.83
C LEU A 40 -9.60 -13.47 -12.83
N ILE A 41 -9.55 -13.06 -14.09
CA ILE A 41 -9.06 -13.86 -15.21
C ILE A 41 -7.63 -13.41 -15.54
N ASP A 42 -6.68 -14.36 -15.56
CA ASP A 42 -5.33 -14.16 -16.08
C ASP A 42 -5.11 -15.08 -17.28
N ARG A 43 -4.66 -14.51 -18.41
CA ARG A 43 -4.42 -15.23 -19.68
C ARG A 43 -5.58 -16.17 -20.09
N GLY A 44 -6.82 -15.70 -19.93
CA GLY A 44 -8.03 -16.45 -20.28
C GLY A 44 -8.41 -17.56 -19.29
N ARG A 45 -7.74 -17.67 -18.14
CA ARG A 45 -8.03 -18.66 -17.10
C ARG A 45 -8.39 -17.98 -15.77
N PRO A 46 -9.36 -18.51 -15.00
CA PRO A 46 -9.62 -18.04 -13.64
C PRO A 46 -8.37 -18.18 -12.78
N ALA A 47 -7.89 -17.07 -12.23
CA ALA A 47 -6.69 -17.02 -11.41
C ALA A 47 -6.98 -16.69 -9.95
N ALA A 48 -8.03 -15.90 -9.68
CA ALA A 48 -8.44 -15.54 -8.33
C ALA A 48 -9.92 -15.13 -8.28
N ALA A 49 -10.45 -14.89 -7.09
CA ALA A 49 -11.76 -14.28 -6.89
C ALA A 49 -11.73 -13.30 -5.71
N ILE A 50 -12.45 -12.19 -5.85
CA ILE A 50 -12.79 -11.27 -4.77
C ILE A 50 -14.17 -11.71 -4.27
N VAL A 51 -14.22 -12.13 -3.01
CA VAL A 51 -15.40 -12.70 -2.38
C VAL A 51 -15.74 -11.88 -1.12
N PRO A 52 -17.01 -11.52 -0.90
CA PRO A 52 -17.47 -10.96 0.37
C PRO A 52 -17.16 -11.90 1.53
N VAL A 53 -16.74 -11.33 2.67
CA VAL A 53 -16.25 -12.13 3.81
C VAL A 53 -17.36 -12.99 4.43
N ASP A 54 -18.59 -12.47 4.46
CA ASP A 54 -19.78 -13.16 4.95
C ASP A 54 -20.20 -14.37 4.10
N LEU A 55 -19.67 -14.50 2.88
CA LEU A 55 -19.92 -15.63 1.99
C LEU A 55 -18.85 -16.73 2.10
N LEU A 56 -17.80 -16.53 2.90
CA LEU A 56 -16.72 -17.52 3.09
C LEU A 56 -17.14 -18.68 3.99
N ASP A 57 -17.96 -18.43 5.02
CA ASP A 57 -18.41 -19.44 5.99
C ASP A 57 -19.35 -20.48 5.38
N ALA A 58 -20.00 -20.16 4.25
CA ALA A 58 -20.92 -21.06 3.55
C ALA A 58 -20.22 -22.13 2.70
N ARG A 59 -18.88 -22.17 2.67
CA ARG A 59 -18.10 -22.95 1.72
C ARG A 59 -16.89 -23.62 2.37
N ASP A 60 -17.17 -24.52 3.31
CA ASP A 60 -16.17 -25.28 4.08
C ASP A 60 -15.39 -26.34 3.23
N ASP A 61 -15.72 -26.49 1.95
CA ASP A 61 -15.05 -27.42 1.02
C ASP A 61 -13.97 -26.75 0.15
N ALA A 62 -13.18 -25.83 0.69
CA ALA A 62 -12.05 -25.25 -0.05
C ALA A 62 -10.84 -26.20 -0.01
N PRO A 63 -10.27 -26.61 -1.16
CA PRO A 63 -9.12 -27.53 -1.18
C PRO A 63 -7.87 -26.92 -0.54
N ASP A 64 -7.02 -27.75 0.08
CA ASP A 64 -5.76 -27.40 0.77
C ASP A 64 -4.85 -26.42 -0.01
N THR A 65 -4.94 -26.45 -1.34
CA THR A 65 -4.24 -25.53 -2.25
C THR A 65 -4.58 -24.05 -2.02
N THR A 66 -5.79 -23.76 -1.54
CA THR A 66 -6.27 -22.40 -1.25
C THR A 66 -5.57 -21.83 -0.01
N ALA A 67 -5.45 -22.63 1.05
CA ALA A 67 -4.77 -22.23 2.28
C ALA A 67 -3.26 -22.00 2.06
N ALA A 68 -2.58 -22.89 1.32
CA ALA A 68 -1.18 -22.71 0.96
C ALA A 68 -0.96 -21.45 0.09
N SER A 69 -1.86 -21.20 -0.86
CA SER A 69 -1.81 -20.00 -1.71
C SER A 69 -2.01 -18.73 -0.89
N ALA A 70 -2.98 -18.72 0.03
CA ALA A 70 -3.24 -17.59 0.93
C ALA A 70 -2.02 -17.29 1.83
N ALA A 71 -1.41 -18.32 2.43
CA ALA A 71 -0.19 -18.17 3.22
C ALA A 71 0.98 -17.58 2.40
N GLY A 72 1.14 -18.01 1.15
CA GLY A 72 2.13 -17.46 0.22
C GLY A 72 1.87 -15.98 -0.10
N TRP A 73 0.61 -15.58 -0.26
CA TRP A 73 0.22 -14.18 -0.47
C TRP A 73 0.48 -13.30 0.75
N VAL A 74 0.14 -13.77 1.96
CA VAL A 74 0.43 -13.05 3.21
C VAL A 74 1.93 -12.79 3.35
N ARG A 75 2.77 -13.80 3.08
CA ARG A 75 4.23 -13.65 3.15
C ARG A 75 4.77 -12.64 2.15
N ARG A 76 4.25 -12.63 0.92
CA ARG A 76 4.62 -11.65 -0.12
C ARG A 76 4.19 -10.24 0.26
N LEU A 77 2.97 -10.07 0.77
CA LEU A 77 2.47 -8.77 1.22
C LEU A 77 3.33 -8.22 2.37
N GLU A 78 3.70 -9.08 3.32
CA GLU A 78 4.57 -8.69 4.42
C GLU A 78 5.93 -8.22 3.92
N LYS A 79 6.52 -8.95 2.98
CA LYS A 79 7.79 -8.56 2.34
C LYS A 79 7.68 -7.20 1.66
N VAL A 80 6.64 -6.98 0.84
CA VAL A 80 6.41 -5.68 0.18
C VAL A 80 6.24 -4.56 1.22
N ARG A 81 5.52 -4.82 2.32
CA ARG A 81 5.35 -3.85 3.41
C ARG A 81 6.68 -3.49 4.06
N GLN A 82 7.54 -4.47 4.31
CA GLN A 82 8.87 -4.25 4.87
C GLN A 82 9.79 -3.50 3.89
N ASP A 83 9.73 -3.85 2.61
CA ASP A 83 10.52 -3.18 1.55
C ASP A 83 10.11 -1.72 1.42
N LEU A 84 8.81 -1.42 1.37
CA LEU A 84 8.30 -0.04 1.35
C LEU A 84 8.70 0.73 2.60
N ARG A 85 8.59 0.14 3.80
CA ARG A 85 9.04 0.79 5.04
C ARG A 85 10.52 1.15 4.99
N ARG A 86 11.36 0.23 4.48
CA ARG A 86 12.80 0.49 4.30
C ARG A 86 13.06 1.61 3.30
N GLN A 87 12.40 1.58 2.15
CA GLN A 87 12.52 2.64 1.14
C GLN A 87 12.09 4.00 1.68
N HIS A 88 10.95 4.07 2.37
CA HIS A 88 10.49 5.31 2.99
C HIS A 88 11.48 5.82 4.05
N ALA A 89 12.04 4.94 4.87
CA ALA A 89 13.04 5.32 5.87
C ALA A 89 14.31 5.89 5.23
N VAL A 90 14.83 5.25 4.17
CA VAL A 90 15.98 5.75 3.40
C VAL A 90 15.69 7.11 2.78
N HIS A 91 14.58 7.23 2.07
CA HIS A 91 14.21 8.49 1.41
C HIS A 91 14.00 9.63 2.41
N THR A 92 13.40 9.35 3.56
CA THR A 92 13.22 10.34 4.63
C THR A 92 14.56 10.78 5.22
N ALA A 93 15.51 9.85 5.36
CA ALA A 93 16.86 10.16 5.83
C ALA A 93 17.63 11.04 4.84
N GLU A 94 17.52 10.76 3.53
CA GLU A 94 18.12 11.57 2.46
C GLU A 94 17.54 12.99 2.44
N LEU A 95 16.21 13.13 2.50
CA LEU A 95 15.56 14.44 2.56
C LEU A 95 15.97 15.23 3.80
N ARG A 96 16.09 14.57 4.96
CA ARG A 96 16.53 15.22 6.19
C ARG A 96 17.98 15.67 6.09
N GLN A 97 18.86 14.87 5.49
CA GLN A 97 20.25 15.26 5.24
C GLN A 97 20.34 16.46 4.29
N ALA A 98 19.56 16.47 3.22
CA ALA A 98 19.52 17.62 2.29
C ALA A 98 19.02 18.89 2.98
N LEU A 99 18.03 18.77 3.88
CA LEU A 99 17.55 19.89 4.69
C LEU A 99 18.61 20.40 5.66
N ASP A 100 19.34 19.52 6.33
CA ASP A 100 20.42 19.88 7.25
C ASP A 100 21.56 20.61 6.49
N GLU A 101 21.95 20.14 5.30
CA GLU A 101 22.97 20.79 4.47
C GLU A 101 22.52 22.17 3.99
N ALA A 102 21.27 22.31 3.55
CA ALA A 102 20.72 23.59 3.14
C ALA A 102 20.74 24.60 4.31
N TRP A 103 20.40 24.15 5.52
CA TRP A 103 20.49 24.98 6.71
C TRP A 103 21.93 25.37 7.06
N ARG A 104 22.90 24.49 6.86
CA ARG A 104 24.32 24.82 7.06
C ARG A 104 24.78 25.96 6.15
N VAL A 105 24.42 25.90 4.87
CA VAL A 105 24.72 26.97 3.91
C VAL A 105 24.04 28.29 4.30
N ILE A 106 22.80 28.23 4.79
CA ILE A 106 22.11 29.42 5.30
C ILE A 106 22.80 29.99 6.54
N ASP A 107 23.19 29.13 7.49
CA ASP A 107 23.85 29.54 8.72
C ASP A 107 25.23 30.18 8.44
N ASP A 108 25.96 29.72 7.42
CA ASP A 108 27.22 30.33 6.96
C ASP A 108 27.02 31.75 6.39
N LEU A 109 25.94 31.97 5.63
CA LEU A 109 25.62 33.26 5.02
C LEU A 109 24.95 34.23 6.00
N ARG A 110 24.18 33.70 6.94
CA ARG A 110 23.34 34.44 7.88
C ARG A 110 23.40 33.77 9.26
N PRO A 111 24.41 34.12 10.06
CA PRO A 111 24.53 33.65 11.43
C PRO A 111 23.25 33.94 12.24
N PRO A 112 22.92 33.10 13.23
CA PRO A 112 21.75 33.30 14.07
C PRO A 112 21.74 34.70 14.71
N GLY A 113 20.57 35.34 14.72
CA GLY A 113 20.42 36.72 15.22
C GLY A 113 20.71 37.82 14.20
N THR A 114 21.15 37.47 12.98
CA THR A 114 21.40 38.46 11.91
C THR A 114 20.12 38.85 11.18
N ASP A 115 19.18 37.92 11.02
CA ASP A 115 17.92 38.12 10.31
C ASP A 115 16.78 37.44 11.07
N ARG A 116 15.87 38.26 11.60
CA ARG A 116 14.71 37.81 12.38
C ARG A 116 13.82 36.83 11.60
N ARG A 117 13.62 37.03 10.30
CA ARG A 117 12.76 36.16 9.49
C ARG A 117 13.40 34.78 9.33
N ILE A 118 14.72 34.73 9.17
CA ILE A 118 15.45 33.46 9.09
C ILE A 118 15.44 32.76 10.45
N ASP A 119 15.56 33.51 11.55
CA ASP A 119 15.47 32.96 12.91
C ASP A 119 14.09 32.34 13.20
N GLU A 120 13.00 33.00 12.77
CA GLU A 120 11.63 32.46 12.85
C GLU A 120 11.49 31.16 12.05
N GLN A 121 12.03 31.12 10.83
CA GLN A 121 12.09 29.90 10.01
C GLN A 121 12.93 28.81 10.67
N ARG A 122 14.06 29.15 11.31
CA ARG A 122 14.93 28.20 12.02
C ARG A 122 14.21 27.55 13.18
N ALA A 123 13.44 28.34 13.95
CA ALA A 123 12.60 27.84 15.03
C ALA A 123 11.50 26.90 14.52
N ALA A 124 10.85 27.24 13.41
CA ALA A 124 9.82 26.39 12.80
C ALA A 124 10.37 25.05 12.28
N CYS A 125 11.59 25.04 11.75
CA CYS A 125 12.24 23.83 11.25
C CYS A 125 12.98 23.01 12.32
N ALA A 126 13.14 23.52 13.55
CA ALA A 126 13.89 22.85 14.61
C ALA A 126 13.45 21.39 14.89
N PRO A 127 12.15 21.03 14.86
CA PRO A 127 11.72 19.63 15.07
C PRO A 127 12.12 18.67 13.94
N LEU A 128 12.42 19.19 12.74
CA LEU A 128 12.76 18.40 11.56
C LEU A 128 14.27 18.20 11.40
N ARG A 129 15.08 19.05 12.03
CA ARG A 129 16.55 18.98 12.00
C ARG A 129 17.06 17.86 12.90
N ARG A 130 18.18 17.25 12.54
CA ARG A 130 18.92 16.41 13.48
C ARG A 130 19.60 17.33 14.52
N PRO A 131 19.60 17.01 15.83
CA PRO A 131 20.34 17.81 16.80
C PRO A 131 21.82 17.85 16.39
N ALA A 132 22.38 19.06 16.32
CA ALA A 132 23.80 19.23 16.07
C ALA A 132 24.56 18.61 17.26
N GLU A 133 25.33 17.56 16.99
CA GLU A 133 26.26 17.01 17.97
C GLU A 133 27.34 18.07 18.24
N PRO A 134 27.56 18.47 19.50
CA PRO A 134 28.60 19.44 19.81
C PRO A 134 29.98 18.85 19.49
N PRO A 135 30.93 19.65 18.96
CA PRO A 135 32.28 19.19 18.71
C PRO A 135 32.97 18.81 20.03
N THR A 136 33.68 17.67 20.01
CA THR A 136 34.48 17.15 21.13
C THR A 136 35.83 17.87 21.24
#